data_AF-A0A0G2HZH0-F1
#
_entry.id   AF-A0A0G2HZH0-F1
#
_cell.length_a   1.000
_cell.length_b   1.000
_cell.length_c   1.000
_cell.angle_alpha   90.00
_cell.angle_beta   90.00
_cell.angle_gamma   90.00
#
_symmetry.space_group_name_H-M   'P 1'
#
loop_
_entity.id
_entity.type
_entity.pdbx_description
1 polymer ?
#
loop_
_entity_poly.entity_id
_entity_poly.type
_entity_poly.pdbx_seq_one_letter_code
_entity_poly.pdbx_strand_id
1 'polypeptide(L)'
;MTFEDKPCKKPEESASFQSKDFVGKVSAVNFSRIKGICETIPAPKKQFEGPRRLYPQEPIRRCQEWTTEVIEALVNEHVLENL
;
A
#
# COMPACT_ATOMS: atom_id res chain seq x y z
N MET A 1 10.84 -3.60 -3.86
CA MET A 1 9.45 -4.09 -3.77
C MET A 1 8.82 -3.86 -5.13
N THR A 2 7.87 -4.72 -5.53
CA THR A 2 7.02 -4.50 -6.70
C THR A 2 5.59 -4.51 -6.21
N PHE A 3 4.76 -3.55 -6.62
CA PHE A 3 3.33 -3.60 -6.34
C PHE A 3 2.71 -4.71 -7.20
N GLU A 4 1.86 -5.53 -6.59
CA GLU A 4 1.18 -6.63 -7.26
C GLU A 4 -0.27 -6.69 -6.78
N ASP A 5 -1.19 -6.80 -7.73
CA ASP A 5 -2.59 -7.14 -7.50
C ASP A 5 -2.80 -8.60 -7.90
N LYS A 6 -2.87 -9.49 -6.91
CA LYS A 6 -3.01 -10.93 -7.10
C LYS A 6 -4.32 -11.42 -6.49
N PRO A 7 -5.04 -12.36 -7.14
CA PRO A 7 -6.15 -13.06 -6.51
C PRO A 7 -5.66 -13.70 -5.21
N CYS A 8 -6.28 -13.36 -4.09
CA CYS A 8 -5.94 -13.93 -2.80
C CYS A 8 -7.19 -14.40 -2.05
N LYS A 9 -7.00 -15.37 -1.16
CA LYS A 9 -8.00 -15.74 -0.16
C LYS A 9 -8.07 -14.66 0.92
N LYS A 10 -9.07 -14.76 1.80
CA LYS A 10 -9.15 -13.90 2.98
C LYS A 10 -7.81 -13.92 3.74
N PRO A 11 -7.22 -12.75 4.06
CA PRO A 11 -5.95 -12.70 4.78
C PRO A 11 -5.93 -13.56 6.04
N GLU A 12 -7.06 -13.63 6.75
CA GLU A 12 -7.26 -14.40 8.00
C GLU A 12 -7.08 -15.92 7.82
N GLU A 13 -7.13 -16.43 6.59
CA GLU A 13 -6.89 -17.84 6.30
C GLU A 13 -5.39 -18.17 6.12
N SER A 14 -4.52 -17.16 6.09
CA SER A 14 -3.08 -17.37 5.98
C SER A 14 -2.46 -17.70 7.34
N ALA A 15 -1.59 -18.70 7.38
CA ALA A 15 -0.77 -19.00 8.56
C ALA A 15 0.18 -17.85 8.96
N SER A 16 0.43 -16.89 8.05
CA SER A 16 1.25 -15.70 8.28
C SER A 16 0.46 -14.47 8.71
N PHE A 17 -0.86 -14.57 8.85
CA PHE A 17 -1.70 -13.44 9.27
C PHE A 17 -1.43 -13.08 10.73
N GLN A 18 -1.31 -11.78 11.00
CA GLN A 18 -1.09 -11.26 12.35
C GLN A 18 -2.27 -10.42 12.81
N SER A 19 -2.62 -9.39 12.05
CA SER A 19 -3.73 -8.48 12.34
C SER A 19 -4.15 -7.71 11.08
N LYS A 20 -5.26 -6.99 11.18
CA LYS A 20 -5.68 -5.95 10.25
C LYS A 20 -6.39 -4.84 11.01
N ASP A 21 -6.24 -3.63 10.51
CA ASP A 21 -6.93 -2.46 11.05
C ASP A 21 -7.95 -1.93 10.04
N PHE A 22 -9.06 -1.41 10.54
CA PHE A 22 -10.06 -0.76 9.70
C PHE A 22 -9.59 0.63 9.33
N VAL A 23 -9.48 0.92 8.02
CA VAL A 23 -9.00 2.22 7.51
C VAL A 23 -10.09 3.11 6.93
N GLY A 24 -11.28 2.57 6.60
CA GLY A 24 -12.38 3.34 6.03
C GLY A 24 -13.34 2.49 5.19
N LYS A 25 -14.31 3.15 4.55
CA LYS A 25 -15.27 2.52 3.64
C LYS A 25 -15.05 2.98 2.20
N VAL A 26 -15.45 2.17 1.24
CA VAL A 26 -15.45 2.54 -0.17
C VAL A 26 -16.79 2.13 -0.77
N SER A 27 -17.44 3.04 -1.49
CA SER A 27 -18.66 2.72 -2.23
C SER A 27 -18.39 1.72 -3.36
N ALA A 28 -19.39 0.93 -3.74
CA ALA A 28 -19.25 -0.05 -4.83
C ALA A 28 -18.82 0.61 -6.16
N VAL A 29 -19.25 1.87 -6.40
CA VAL A 29 -18.90 2.64 -7.60
C VAL A 29 -17.42 3.04 -7.59
N ASN A 30 -16.89 3.42 -6.42
CA ASN A 30 -15.50 3.84 -6.27
C ASN A 30 -14.50 2.68 -6.15
N PHE A 31 -14.96 1.45 -5.86
CA PHE A 31 -14.06 0.31 -5.60
C PHE A 31 -13.10 0.02 -6.77
N SER A 32 -13.57 0.17 -8.01
CA SER A 32 -12.75 -0.03 -9.21
C SER A 32 -11.57 0.97 -9.33
N ARG A 33 -11.65 2.13 -8.68
CA ARG A 33 -10.63 3.19 -8.72
C ARG A 33 -9.45 2.91 -7.80
N ILE A 34 -9.61 2.08 -6.77
CA ILE A 34 -8.58 1.82 -5.75
C ILE A 34 -7.27 1.37 -6.41
N LYS A 35 -7.36 0.40 -7.34
CA LYS A 35 -6.19 -0.15 -8.01
C LYS A 35 -5.39 0.92 -8.76
N GLY A 36 -6.08 1.75 -9.54
CA GLY A 36 -5.43 2.81 -10.32
C GLY A 36 -4.69 3.81 -9.41
N ILE A 37 -5.27 4.15 -8.26
CA ILE A 37 -4.64 5.03 -7.28
C ILE A 37 -3.39 4.36 -6.67
N CYS A 38 -3.49 3.09 -6.25
CA CYS A 38 -2.32 2.34 -5.74
C CYS A 38 -1.16 2.31 -6.76
N GLU A 39 -1.47 2.16 -8.05
CA GLU A 39 -0.46 2.09 -9.12
C GLU A 39 0.21 3.45 -9.40
N THR A 40 -0.43 4.57 -9.06
CA THR A 40 0.17 5.91 -9.24
C THR A 40 1.30 6.21 -8.26
N ILE A 41 1.32 5.52 -7.11
CA ILE A 41 2.33 5.71 -6.07
C ILE A 41 3.40 4.63 -6.22
N PRO A 42 4.66 4.98 -6.56
CA PRO A 42 5.69 3.99 -6.83
C PRO A 42 6.01 3.18 -5.56
N ALA A 43 6.07 1.85 -5.70
CA ALA A 43 6.56 0.96 -4.67
C ALA A 43 8.00 1.34 -4.22
N PRO A 44 8.41 1.10 -2.96
CA PRO A 44 9.78 1.29 -2.54
C PRO A 44 10.76 0.50 -3.41
N LYS A 45 11.68 1.24 -4.04
CA LYS A 45 12.78 0.68 -4.85
C LYS A 45 13.68 -0.23 -4.00
N LYS A 46 14.55 -1.04 -4.62
CA LYS A 46 15.58 -1.77 -3.87
C LYS A 46 16.50 -0.75 -3.19
N GLN A 47 16.60 -0.77 -1.86
CA GLN A 47 17.33 0.27 -1.10
C GLN A 47 18.70 -0.19 -0.61
N PHE A 48 18.94 -1.50 -0.60
CA PHE A 48 20.17 -2.12 -0.11
C PHE A 48 20.68 -3.19 -1.07
N GLU A 49 22.01 -3.33 -1.13
CA GLU A 49 22.71 -4.47 -1.70
C GLU A 49 23.57 -5.10 -0.59
N GLY A 50 23.10 -6.20 -0.02
CA GLY A 50 23.64 -6.69 1.26
C GLY A 50 23.54 -5.60 2.35
N PRO A 51 24.62 -5.31 3.11
CA PRO A 51 24.60 -4.24 4.11
C PRO A 51 24.75 -2.82 3.52
N ARG A 52 25.05 -2.70 2.21
CA ARG A 52 25.33 -1.40 1.58
C ARG A 52 24.04 -0.70 1.18
N ARG A 53 23.84 0.54 1.66
CA ARG A 53 22.75 1.41 1.21
C ARG A 53 23.00 1.89 -0.22
N LEU A 54 22.03 1.67 -1.12
CA LEU A 54 22.11 2.07 -2.53
C LEU A 54 21.93 3.57 -2.72
N TYR A 55 21.09 4.19 -1.88
CA TYR A 55 20.76 5.62 -1.92
C TYR A 55 21.01 6.23 -0.53
N PRO A 56 22.26 6.56 -0.18
CA PRO A 56 22.62 6.96 1.18
C PRO A 56 22.00 8.29 1.61
N GLN A 57 21.67 9.17 0.67
CA GLN A 57 21.10 10.50 0.92
C GLN A 57 19.57 10.52 0.96
N GLU A 58 18.91 9.45 0.51
CA GLU A 58 17.45 9.35 0.53
C GLU A 58 17.00 8.58 1.78
N PRO A 59 15.95 9.00 2.51
CA PRO A 59 15.45 8.25 3.66
C PRO A 59 15.05 6.82 3.30
N ILE A 60 15.14 5.90 4.27
CA ILE A 60 14.62 4.54 4.06
C ILE A 60 13.10 4.62 4.01
N ARG A 61 12.50 4.11 2.94
CA ARG A 61 11.06 4.01 2.74
C ARG A 61 10.64 2.54 2.81
N ARG A 62 9.86 2.15 3.82
CA ARG A 62 9.35 0.78 3.97
C ARG A 62 7.98 0.66 3.31
N CYS A 63 7.40 -0.53 3.39
CA CYS A 63 6.07 -0.79 2.85
C CYS A 63 5.01 0.05 3.57
N GLN A 64 5.18 0.32 4.87
CA GLN A 64 4.23 1.11 5.66
C GLN A 64 4.15 2.56 5.17
N GLU A 65 5.27 3.19 4.83
CA GLU A 65 5.27 4.55 4.29
C GLU A 65 4.53 4.61 2.95
N TRP A 66 4.72 3.61 2.08
CA TRP A 66 3.91 3.48 0.84
C TRP A 66 2.42 3.32 1.14
N THR A 67 2.05 2.47 2.12
CA THR A 67 0.65 2.27 2.51
C THR A 67 0.02 3.56 3.03
N THR A 68 0.73 4.35 3.84
CA THR A 68 0.27 5.65 4.33
C THR A 68 0.00 6.61 3.17
N GLU A 69 0.95 6.73 2.23
CA GLU A 69 0.80 7.59 1.05
C GLU A 69 -0.40 7.19 0.17
N VAL A 70 -0.65 5.88 0.01
CA VAL A 70 -1.81 5.37 -0.74
C VAL A 70 -3.13 5.69 -0.02
N ILE A 71 -3.19 5.51 1.30
CA ILE A 71 -4.38 5.86 2.09
C ILE A 71 -4.68 7.35 1.95
N GLU A 72 -3.66 8.21 2.07
CA GLU A 72 -3.80 9.66 1.89
C GLU A 72 -4.32 10.00 0.48
N ALA A 73 -3.78 9.37 -0.57
CA ALA A 73 -4.26 9.57 -1.93
C ALA A 73 -5.73 9.14 -2.10
N LEU A 74 -6.12 7.99 -1.54
CA LEU A 74 -7.50 7.51 -1.59
C LEU A 74 -8.48 8.45 -0.87
N VAL A 75 -8.05 9.05 0.25
CA VAL A 75 -8.83 10.08 0.98
C VAL A 75 -8.94 11.36 0.14
N ASN A 76 -7.84 11.85 -0.41
CA ASN A 76 -7.82 13.07 -1.22
C ASN A 76 -8.65 12.93 -2.51
N GLU A 77 -8.71 11.73 -3.09
CA GLU A 77 -9.54 11.41 -4.25
C GLU A 77 -11.00 11.10 -3.92
N HIS A 78 -11.39 11.20 -2.63
CA HIS A 78 -12.73 10.91 -2.14
C HIS A 78 -13.20 9.49 -2.49
N VAL A 79 -12.24 8.55 -2.56
CA VAL A 79 -12.50 7.12 -2.77
C VAL A 79 -12.69 6.43 -1.43
N LEU A 80 -11.83 6.75 -0.45
CA LEU A 80 -11.96 6.27 0.92
C LEU A 80 -12.78 7.26 1.75
N GLU A 81 -13.90 6.77 2.27
CA GLU A 81 -14.80 7.51 3.16
C GLU A 81 -14.38 7.24 4.60
N ASN A 82 -13.96 8.31 5.30
CA ASN A 82 -13.71 8.26 6.74
C ASN A 82 -15.07 8.31 7.49
N LEU A 83 -15.18 7.56 8.59
CA LEU A 83 -16.33 7.63 9.50
C LEU A 83 -16.33 8.91 10.32
#